data_AF-K1S3R1-F1
#
_entry.id   AF-K1S3R1-F1
#
_cell.length_a   1.000
_cell.length_b   1.000
_cell.length_c   1.000
_cell.angle_alpha   90.00
_cell.angle_beta   90.00
_cell.angle_gamma   90.00
#
_symmetry.space_group_name_H-M   'P 1'
#
loop_
_entity.id
_entity.type
_entity.pdbx_description
1 polymer ?
#
loop_
_entity_poly.entity_id
_entity_poly.type
_entity_poly.pdbx_seq_one_letter_code
_entity_poly.pdbx_strand_id
1 'polypeptide(L)'
;EIFPKVQFIVSTHAPAVINTVKSENIILLDDGMAYEPSGEVHGKDTNTIISGIMHSSERPMEIKALFQKFYHFIDCEEIENAEQILNQLKEKIGDDDSEIAGCNVKLKLLKVGRKR
;
A
#
# COMPACT_ATOMS: atom_id res chain seq x y z
N GLU A 1 10.59 -1.83 44.59
CA GLU A 1 10.59 -1.69 43.11
C GLU A 1 10.05 -0.32 42.73
N ILE A 2 10.70 0.34 41.77
CA ILE A 2 10.39 1.71 41.37
C ILE A 2 9.36 1.61 40.23
N PHE A 3 8.09 1.77 40.58
CA PHE A 3 6.87 1.81 39.73
C PHE A 3 6.38 0.50 39.06
N PRO A 4 5.72 -0.41 39.80
CA PRO A 4 5.19 -1.68 39.28
C PRO A 4 3.92 -1.57 38.41
N LYS A 5 3.42 -0.34 38.11
CA LYS A 5 2.12 -0.12 37.43
C LYS A 5 2.12 1.06 36.45
N VAL A 6 3.22 1.28 35.73
CA VAL A 6 3.30 2.38 34.75
C VAL A 6 2.79 1.91 33.39
N GLN A 7 1.85 2.67 32.83
CA GLN A 7 1.36 2.52 31.47
C GLN A 7 1.70 3.77 30.68
N PHE A 8 2.26 3.60 29.49
CA PHE A 8 2.53 4.69 28.56
C PHE A 8 1.48 4.68 27.45
N ILE A 9 0.87 5.84 27.21
CA ILE A 9 -0.05 6.05 26.09
C ILE A 9 0.67 6.97 25.11
N VAL A 10 0.83 6.49 23.88
CA VAL A 10 1.55 7.21 22.82
C VAL A 10 0.64 7.29 21.61
N SER A 11 0.37 8.50 21.14
CA SER A 11 -0.34 8.76 19.89
C SER A 11 0.66 9.02 18.78
N THR A 12 0.54 8.31 17.66
CA THR A 12 1.39 8.51 16.48
C THR A 12 0.59 8.30 15.21
N HIS A 13 0.91 9.07 14.16
CA HIS A 13 0.41 8.85 12.81
C HIS A 13 1.38 8.00 11.96
N ALA A 14 2.53 7.59 12.52
CA ALA A 14 3.55 6.83 11.79
C ALA A 14 3.21 5.33 11.77
N PRO A 15 2.87 4.72 10.62
CA PRO A 15 2.49 3.30 10.55
C PRO A 15 3.63 2.38 11.01
N ALA A 16 4.89 2.77 10.76
CA ALA A 16 6.08 2.02 11.17
C ALA A 16 6.18 1.84 12.69
N VAL A 17 5.74 2.83 13.47
CA VAL A 17 5.75 2.75 14.94
C VAL A 17 4.61 1.85 15.43
N ILE A 18 3.44 1.96 14.79
CA ILE A 18 2.25 1.16 15.12
C ILE A 18 2.46 -0.33 14.79
N ASN A 19 3.21 -0.64 13.74
CA ASN A 19 3.56 -2.03 13.38
C ASN A 19 4.45 -2.74 14.40
N THR A 20 5.09 -2.01 15.32
CA THR A 20 5.94 -2.62 16.36
C THR A 20 5.17 -3.03 17.60
N VAL A 21 3.90 -2.60 17.73
CA VAL A 21 3.05 -2.90 18.87
C VAL A 21 2.00 -3.95 18.51
N LYS A 22 1.66 -4.82 19.48
CA LYS A 22 0.62 -5.85 19.29
C LYS A 22 -0.74 -5.20 19.12
N SER A 23 -1.58 -5.78 18.25
CA SER A 23 -2.93 -5.27 17.94
C SER A 23 -3.82 -5.08 19.17
N GLU A 24 -3.68 -5.94 20.19
CA GLU A 24 -4.39 -5.86 21.48
C GLU A 24 -4.10 -4.57 22.27
N ASN A 25 -3.02 -3.85 21.93
CA ASN A 25 -2.62 -2.61 22.58
C ASN A 25 -2.83 -1.38 21.66
N ILE A 26 -3.54 -1.53 20.53
CA ILE A 26 -3.81 -0.45 19.58
C ILE A 26 -5.24 0.02 19.74
N ILE A 27 -5.41 1.32 19.91
CA ILE A 27 -6.70 2.01 19.85
C ILE A 27 -6.65 2.96 18.66
N LEU A 28 -7.62 2.83 17.76
CA LEU A 28 -7.77 3.71 16.61
C LEU A 28 -8.73 4.82 16.97
N LEU A 29 -8.35 6.04 16.60
CA LEU A 29 -9.14 7.25 16.80
C LEU A 29 -9.53 7.78 15.42
N ASP A 30 -10.82 7.75 15.10
CA ASP A 30 -11.36 8.30 13.85
C ASP A 30 -12.63 9.09 14.15
N ASP A 31 -12.73 10.30 13.59
CA ASP A 31 -13.86 11.23 13.75
C ASP A 31 -14.40 11.35 15.20
N GLY A 32 -13.50 11.39 16.18
CA GLY A 32 -13.83 11.49 17.61
C GLY A 32 -14.30 10.19 18.28
N MET A 33 -14.28 9.08 17.55
CA MET A 33 -14.64 7.74 18.04
C MET A 33 -13.39 6.88 18.23
N ALA A 34 -13.35 6.15 19.34
CA ALA A 34 -12.29 5.19 19.65
C ALA A 34 -12.78 3.77 19.38
N TYR A 35 -12.04 3.00 18.58
CA TYR A 35 -12.35 1.61 18.31
C TYR A 35 -11.10 0.74 18.30
N GLU A 36 -11.28 -0.51 18.69
CA GLU A 36 -10.26 -1.54 18.55
C GLU A 36 -10.23 -2.02 17.09
N PRO A 37 -9.05 -2.33 16.52
CA PRO A 37 -8.97 -2.89 15.18
C PRO A 37 -9.61 -4.29 15.16
N SER A 38 -10.91 -4.36 14.84
CA SER A 38 -11.65 -5.62 14.74
C SER A 38 -11.39 -6.30 13.39
N GLY A 39 -10.38 -7.18 13.35
CA GLY A 39 -10.15 -8.07 12.24
C GLY A 39 -9.45 -9.33 12.73
N GLU A 40 -9.98 -10.51 12.39
CA GLU A 40 -9.36 -11.80 12.67
C GLU A 40 -7.89 -11.80 12.21
N VAL A 41 -6.98 -11.58 13.15
CA VAL A 41 -5.54 -11.62 12.94
C VAL A 41 -5.05 -13.06 12.99
N HIS A 42 -5.59 -13.90 12.10
CA HIS A 42 -4.88 -15.12 11.71
C HIS A 42 -3.96 -14.78 10.54
N GLY A 43 -2.75 -14.33 10.87
CA GLY A 43 -1.61 -14.31 9.95
C GLY A 43 -1.67 -13.39 8.74
N LYS A 44 -2.61 -12.43 8.67
CA LYS A 44 -2.64 -11.42 7.60
C LYS A 44 -2.43 -10.03 8.18
N ASP A 45 -1.27 -9.48 7.84
CA ASP A 45 -0.73 -8.14 7.98
C ASP A 45 -1.61 -7.12 8.72
N THR A 46 -1.36 -6.94 10.02
CA THR A 46 -1.77 -5.77 10.81
C THR A 46 -1.42 -4.46 10.09
N ASN A 47 -0.35 -4.46 9.30
CA ASN A 47 0.10 -3.36 8.47
C ASN A 47 -0.94 -2.93 7.42
N THR A 48 -1.69 -3.87 6.83
CA THR A 48 -2.75 -3.57 5.84
C THR A 48 -3.96 -2.91 6.49
N ILE A 49 -4.30 -3.32 7.71
CA ILE A 49 -5.40 -2.71 8.48
C ILE A 49 -5.02 -1.29 8.92
N ILE A 50 -3.82 -1.11 9.48
CA ILE A 50 -3.34 0.20 9.93
C ILE A 50 -3.16 1.15 8.73
N SER A 51 -2.57 0.69 7.63
CA SER A 51 -2.40 1.53 6.42
C SER A 51 -3.72 1.86 5.74
N GLY A 52 -4.73 1.00 5.84
CA GLY A 52 -6.09 1.26 5.38
C GLY A 52 -6.81 2.30 6.24
N ILE A 53 -6.65 2.23 7.57
CA ILE A 53 -7.33 3.12 8.53
C ILE A 53 -6.66 4.48 8.63
N MET A 54 -5.33 4.53 8.53
CA MET A 54 -4.57 5.79 8.55
C MET A 54 -4.65 6.57 7.23
N HIS A 55 -5.46 6.13 6.26
CA HIS A 55 -5.51 6.66 4.88
C HIS A 55 -4.12 6.78 4.20
N SER A 56 -3.08 6.17 4.80
CA SER A 56 -1.67 6.32 4.43
C SER A 56 -1.29 5.48 3.21
N SER A 57 -2.30 4.97 2.50
CA SER A 57 -2.14 4.14 1.31
C SER A 57 -3.10 4.52 0.20
N GLU A 58 -3.77 5.68 0.30
CA GLU A 58 -4.46 6.20 -0.87
C GLU A 58 -3.48 6.96 -1.75
N ARG A 59 -2.78 6.21 -2.61
CA ARG A 59 -2.16 6.77 -3.81
C ARG A 59 -3.16 7.76 -4.42
N PRO A 60 -2.74 8.97 -4.81
CA PRO A 60 -3.63 9.97 -5.37
C PRO A 60 -4.54 9.33 -6.42
N MET A 61 -5.82 9.70 -6.46
CA MET A 61 -6.79 9.07 -7.36
C MET A 61 -6.31 9.05 -8.83
N GLU A 62 -5.54 10.05 -9.23
CA GLU A 62 -4.83 10.10 -10.52
C GLU A 62 -3.89 8.91 -10.75
N ILE A 63 -3.12 8.54 -9.73
CA ILE A 63 -2.18 7.42 -9.79
C ILE A 63 -2.92 6.09 -9.90
N LYS A 64 -3.97 5.89 -9.09
CA LYS A 64 -4.83 4.69 -9.19
C LYS A 64 -5.43 4.56 -10.60
N ALA A 65 -5.91 5.67 -11.17
CA ALA A 65 -6.45 5.69 -12.53
C ALA A 65 -5.39 5.35 -13.60
N LEU A 66 -4.15 5.81 -13.43
CA LEU A 66 -3.05 5.47 -14.33
C LEU A 66 -2.67 3.98 -14.24
N PHE A 67 -2.64 3.38 -13.05
CA PHE A 67 -2.44 1.94 -12.90
C PHE A 67 -3.57 1.14 -13.55
N GLN A 68 -4.84 1.55 -13.37
CA GLN A 68 -5.96 0.90 -14.06
C GLN A 68 -5.83 0.98 -15.58
N LYS A 69 -5.42 2.15 -16.12
CA LYS A 69 -5.14 2.29 -17.56
C LYS A 69 -4.00 1.38 -18.02
N PHE A 70 -2.94 1.26 -17.23
CA PHE A 70 -1.84 0.35 -17.53
C PHE A 70 -2.33 -1.09 -17.65
N TYR A 71 -3.08 -1.59 -16.66
CA TYR A 71 -3.63 -2.95 -16.71
C TYR A 71 -4.61 -3.13 -17.87
N HIS A 72 -5.41 -2.12 -18.19
CA HIS A 72 -6.30 -2.16 -19.35
C HIS A 72 -5.52 -2.31 -20.67
N PHE A 73 -4.44 -1.55 -20.87
CA PHE A 73 -3.60 -1.69 -22.07
C PHE A 73 -2.88 -3.03 -22.14
N ILE A 74 -2.49 -3.58 -20.99
CA ILE A 74 -1.92 -4.93 -20.89
C ILE A 74 -2.95 -5.99 -21.33
N ASP A 75 -4.19 -5.89 -20.87
CA ASP A 75 -5.28 -6.80 -21.24
C ASP A 75 -5.68 -6.67 -22.72
N CYS A 76 -5.56 -5.47 -23.28
CA CYS A 76 -5.77 -5.20 -24.71
C CYS A 76 -4.55 -5.56 -25.59
N GLU A 77 -3.48 -6.14 -25.04
CA GLU A 77 -2.20 -6.44 -25.70
C GLU A 77 -1.51 -5.23 -26.37
N GLU A 78 -1.85 -4.01 -25.93
CA GLU A 78 -1.30 -2.75 -26.40
C GLU A 78 -0.04 -2.39 -25.62
N ILE A 79 1.06 -3.08 -25.92
CA ILE A 79 2.33 -2.98 -25.20
C ILE A 79 2.92 -1.57 -25.28
N GLU A 80 2.80 -0.90 -26.43
CA GLU A 80 3.34 0.46 -26.63
C GLU A 80 2.63 1.48 -25.73
N ASN A 81 1.29 1.41 -25.66
CA ASN A 81 0.48 2.28 -24.80
C ASN A 81 0.73 1.98 -23.32
N ALA A 82 0.85 0.70 -22.95
CA ALA A 82 1.21 0.29 -21.59
C ALA A 82 2.59 0.83 -21.18
N GLU A 83 3.57 0.84 -22.09
CA GLU A 83 4.92 1.38 -21.83
C GLU A 83 4.90 2.91 -21.66
N GLN A 84 4.08 3.62 -22.44
CA GLN A 84 3.88 5.06 -22.25
C GLN A 84 3.27 5.40 -20.89
N ILE A 85 2.20 4.69 -20.48
CA ILE A 85 1.59 4.90 -19.17
C ILE A 85 2.56 4.55 -18.04
N LEU A 86 3.37 3.50 -18.21
CA LEU A 86 4.38 3.13 -17.23
C LEU A 86 5.45 4.20 -17.06
N ASN A 87 5.89 4.84 -18.14
CA ASN A 87 6.82 5.98 -18.06
C ASN A 87 6.19 7.18 -17.36
N GLN A 88 4.91 7.49 -17.64
CA GLN A 88 4.18 8.55 -16.92
C GLN A 88 4.05 8.25 -15.42
N LEU A 89 3.81 6.98 -15.05
CA LEU A 89 3.80 6.53 -13.67
C LEU A 89 5.17 6.71 -13.00
N LYS A 90 6.27 6.36 -13.70
CA LYS A 90 7.64 6.58 -13.22
C LYS A 90 7.98 8.05 -13.01
N GLU A 91 7.54 8.93 -13.91
CA GLU A 91 7.74 10.38 -13.77
C GLU A 91 6.95 10.97 -12.60
N LYS A 92 5.73 10.47 -12.34
CA LYS A 92 4.88 10.99 -11.26
C LYS A 92 5.22 10.45 -9.86
N ILE A 93 5.62 9.18 -9.74
CA ILE A 93 5.79 8.48 -8.45
C ILE A 93 7.26 8.20 -8.14
N GLY A 94 8.13 8.18 -9.14
CA GLY A 94 9.52 7.74 -9.03
C GLY A 94 9.66 6.23 -9.30
N ASP A 95 10.82 5.82 -9.81
CA ASP A 95 11.08 4.42 -10.24
C ASP A 95 11.25 3.43 -9.07
N ASP A 96 11.32 3.91 -7.82
CA ASP A 96 11.53 3.11 -6.60
C ASP A 96 10.23 2.47 -6.06
N ASP A 97 9.10 2.73 -6.70
CA ASP A 97 7.82 2.19 -6.25
C ASP A 97 7.70 0.69 -6.53
N SER A 98 7.40 -0.10 -5.48
CA SER A 98 7.25 -1.56 -5.57
C SER A 98 6.21 -2.03 -6.61
N GLU A 99 5.17 -1.23 -6.88
CA GLU A 99 4.13 -1.55 -7.86
C GLU A 99 4.61 -1.29 -9.30
N ILE A 100 5.47 -0.29 -9.50
CA ILE A 100 6.16 -0.04 -10.79
C ILE A 100 7.11 -1.19 -11.12
N ALA A 101 7.83 -1.74 -10.13
CA ALA A 101 8.66 -2.93 -10.34
C ALA A 101 7.82 -4.12 -10.84
N GLY A 102 6.65 -4.36 -10.25
CA GLY A 102 5.70 -5.37 -10.72
C GLY A 102 5.20 -5.14 -12.15
N CYS A 103 4.86 -3.89 -12.48
CA CYS A 103 4.43 -3.50 -13.82
C CYS A 103 5.53 -3.72 -14.88
N ASN A 104 6.78 -3.35 -14.58
CA ASN A 104 7.94 -3.59 -15.45
C ASN A 104 8.12 -5.09 -15.75
N VAL A 105 8.01 -5.95 -14.73
CA VAL A 105 8.13 -7.41 -14.92
C VAL A 105 7.01 -7.94 -15.81
N LYS A 106 5.76 -7.51 -15.58
CA LYS A 106 4.60 -7.93 -16.38
C LYS A 106 4.74 -7.52 -17.85
N LEU A 107 5.13 -6.27 -18.11
CA LEU A 107 5.37 -5.76 -19.46
C LEU A 107 6.50 -6.54 -20.17
N LYS A 108 7.58 -6.86 -19.44
CA LYS A 108 8.69 -7.65 -19.97
C LYS A 108 8.29 -9.08 -20.30
N LEU A 109 7.48 -9.73 -19.46
CA LEU A 109 6.97 -11.08 -19.72
C LEU A 109 6.11 -11.13 -20.99
N LEU A 110 5.26 -10.15 -21.22
CA LEU A 110 4.44 -10.05 -22.44
C LEU A 110 5.30 -9.84 -23.69
N LYS A 111 6.31 -8.97 -23.61
CA LYS A 111 7.29 -8.77 -24.71
C LYS A 111 8.06 -10.04 -25.05
N VAL A 112 8.38 -10.88 -24.06
CA VAL A 112 9.08 -12.16 -24.27
C VAL A 112 8.13 -13.22 -24.84
N GLY A 113 6.88 -13.28 -24.36
CA GLY A 113 5.87 -14.21 -24.86
C GLY A 113 5.54 -14.03 -26.35
N ARG A 114 5.55 -12.78 -26.83
CA ARG A 114 5.25 -12.43 -28.24
C ARG A 114 6.39 -12.72 -29.23
N LYS A 115 7.60 -13.03 -28.74
CA LYS A 115 8.78 -13.38 -29.56
C LYS A 115 8.92 -14.88 -29.86
N ARG A 116 7.94 -15.71 -29.46
CA ARG A 116 7.89 -17.14 -29.76
C ARG A 116 6.83 -17.45 -30.81
#